data_AF-A0A2E0G6F4-F1
#
_entry.id   AF-A0A2E0G6F4-F1
#
_cell.length_a   1.000
_cell.length_b   1.000
_cell.length_c   1.000
_cell.angle_alpha   90.00
_cell.angle_beta   90.00
_cell.angle_gamma   90.00
#
_symmetry.space_group_name_H-M   'P 1'
#
loop_
_entity.id
_entity.type
_entity.pdbx_description
1 polymer ?
#
loop_
_entity_poly.entity_id
_entity_poly.type
_entity_poly.pdbx_seq_one_letter_code
_entity_poly.pdbx_strand_id
1 'polypeptide(L)'
;MTILEAVALGKDRENNKVISKSSYNSKEGKITDKYLTVCPSCSVVWEKVHWRNKILIEYYHEIPRYGKKSVICPECSEKAISETEY
;
A
#
# COMPACT_ATOMS: atom_id res chain seq x y z
N MET A 1 15.04 2.92 -48.55
CA MET A 1 13.73 2.90 -47.88
C MET A 1 13.57 4.20 -47.14
N THR A 2 12.63 5.02 -47.60
CA THR A 2 12.27 6.27 -46.93
C THR A 2 11.24 5.98 -45.83
N ILE A 3 11.14 6.88 -44.84
CA ILE A 3 10.19 6.73 -43.72
C ILE A 3 8.74 6.65 -44.22
N LEU A 4 8.43 7.32 -45.34
CA LEU A 4 7.12 7.31 -45.99
C LEU A 4 6.72 5.93 -46.53
N GLU A 5 7.67 5.18 -47.09
CA GLU A 5 7.41 3.82 -47.60
C GLU A 5 7.11 2.83 -46.47
N ALA A 6 7.72 3.02 -45.29
CA ALA A 6 7.50 2.16 -44.12
C ALA A 6 6.06 2.30 -43.57
N VAL A 7 5.51 3.52 -43.56
CA VAL A 7 4.14 3.82 -43.13
C VAL A 7 3.11 3.28 -44.14
N ALA A 8 3.37 3.44 -45.44
CA ALA A 8 2.48 2.92 -46.48
C ALA A 8 2.37 1.39 -46.46
N LEU A 9 3.42 0.70 -46.02
CA LEU A 9 3.46 -0.75 -45.86
C LEU A 9 2.89 -1.24 -44.51
N GLY A 10 2.36 -0.34 -43.66
CA GLY A 10 1.68 -0.68 -42.41
C GLY A 10 2.57 -1.36 -41.36
N LYS A 11 3.89 -1.18 -41.46
CA LYS A 11 4.90 -1.85 -40.62
C LYS A 11 4.99 -1.25 -39.20
N ASP A 12 4.18 -0.23 -38.91
CA ASP A 12 4.11 0.47 -37.62
C ASP A 12 3.26 -0.26 -36.58
N ARG A 13 2.61 -1.36 -36.97
CA ARG A 13 1.61 -2.07 -36.13
C ARG A 13 2.16 -3.17 -35.22
N GLU A 14 3.44 -3.52 -35.32
CA GLU A 14 3.98 -4.71 -34.61
C GLU A 14 4.39 -4.45 -33.14
N ASN A 15 4.35 -3.22 -32.64
CA ASN A 15 4.74 -2.88 -31.26
C ASN A 15 3.59 -2.43 -30.35
N ASN A 16 2.33 -2.74 -30.71
CA ASN A 16 1.25 -2.69 -29.73
C ASN A 16 1.24 -3.97 -28.89
N LYS A 17 2.35 -4.22 -28.16
CA LYS A 17 2.21 -4.92 -26.88
C LYS A 17 1.39 -3.98 -26.03
N VAL A 18 0.07 -4.14 -26.09
CA VAL A 18 -0.83 -3.73 -25.02
C VAL A 18 -0.17 -4.32 -23.78
N ILE A 19 0.52 -3.47 -23.03
CA ILE A 19 0.83 -3.74 -21.64
C ILE A 19 -0.56 -3.92 -21.07
N SER A 20 -1.03 -5.17 -21.01
CA SER A 20 -2.17 -5.50 -20.20
C SER A 20 -1.74 -4.97 -18.85
N LYS A 21 -2.33 -3.85 -18.43
CA LYS A 21 -2.30 -3.46 -17.03
C LYS A 21 -2.70 -4.74 -16.36
N SER A 22 -1.75 -5.43 -15.74
CA SER A 22 -2.04 -6.58 -14.91
C SER A 22 -3.12 -6.03 -14.00
N SER A 23 -4.35 -6.45 -14.23
CA SER A 23 -5.41 -6.14 -13.31
C SER A 23 -4.90 -6.82 -12.07
N TYR A 24 -4.37 -6.04 -11.13
CA TYR A 24 -4.07 -6.47 -9.78
C TYR A 24 -5.42 -6.86 -9.16
N ASN A 25 -5.95 -7.97 -9.64
CA ASN A 25 -7.06 -8.73 -9.13
C ASN A 25 -6.53 -9.73 -8.09
N SER A 26 -5.42 -9.39 -7.45
CA SER A 26 -5.01 -9.98 -6.19
C SER A 26 -6.04 -9.50 -5.17
N LYS A 27 -7.12 -10.26 -5.00
CA LYS A 27 -8.10 -10.07 -3.91
C LYS A 27 -7.39 -9.94 -2.56
N GLU A 28 -6.19 -10.49 -2.45
CA GLU A 28 -5.24 -10.38 -1.36
C GLU A 28 -4.92 -8.93 -0.97
N GLY A 29 -4.58 -8.04 -1.91
CA GLY A 29 -4.19 -6.66 -1.60
C GLY A 29 -5.33 -5.83 -1.00
N LYS A 30 -6.57 -6.08 -1.43
CA LYS A 30 -7.77 -5.44 -0.86
C LYS A 30 -8.11 -5.95 0.55
N ILE A 31 -7.77 -7.20 0.84
CA ILE A 31 -8.03 -7.81 2.15
C ILE A 31 -7.02 -7.29 3.17
N THR A 32 -5.73 -7.19 2.80
CA THR A 32 -4.69 -6.60 3.67
C THR A 32 -5.04 -5.17 4.06
N ASP A 33 -5.54 -4.37 3.11
CA ASP A 33 -5.85 -2.96 3.36
C ASP A 33 -6.89 -2.72 4.46
N LYS A 34 -7.80 -3.70 4.66
CA LYS A 34 -8.90 -3.64 5.64
C LYS A 34 -8.43 -3.75 7.09
N TYR A 35 -7.31 -4.42 7.34
CA TYR A 35 -6.78 -4.64 8.69
C TYR A 35 -5.79 -3.55 9.13
N LEU A 36 -5.33 -2.74 8.18
CA LEU A 36 -4.46 -1.61 8.45
C LEU A 36 -5.23 -0.50 9.18
N THR A 37 -4.61 -0.01 10.24
CA THR A 37 -5.10 1.10 11.06
C THR A 37 -4.16 2.29 10.96
N VAL A 38 -4.68 3.50 11.12
CA VAL A 38 -3.89 4.74 11.09
C VAL A 38 -3.87 5.34 12.48
N CYS A 39 -2.69 5.66 12.98
CA CYS A 39 -2.56 6.40 14.23
C CYS A 39 -2.96 7.87 14.00
N PRO A 40 -3.97 8.42 14.69
CA PRO A 40 -4.32 9.83 14.57
C PRO A 40 -3.24 10.76 15.13
N SER A 41 -2.40 10.29 16.06
CA SER A 41 -1.37 11.12 16.71
C SER A 41 -0.11 11.31 15.85
N CYS A 42 0.46 10.20 15.32
CA CYS A 42 1.67 10.26 14.50
C CYS A 42 1.41 10.07 13.00
N SER A 43 0.15 9.83 12.61
CA SER A 43 -0.27 9.56 11.23
C SER A 43 0.41 8.36 10.57
N VAL A 44 1.01 7.46 11.34
CA VAL A 44 1.63 6.22 10.82
C VAL A 44 0.57 5.13 10.66
N VAL A 45 0.67 4.37 9.57
CA VAL A 45 -0.18 3.19 9.35
C VAL A 45 0.45 2.00 10.06
N TRP A 46 -0.34 1.22 10.79
CA TRP A 46 0.15 0.07 11.54
C TRP A 46 -0.88 -1.05 11.59
N GLU A 47 -0.42 -2.27 11.85
CA GLU A 47 -1.28 -3.42 12.11
C GLU A 47 -0.73 -4.32 13.23
N LYS A 48 -1.64 -5.08 13.84
CA LYS A 48 -1.34 -6.15 14.80
C LYS A 48 -1.37 -7.48 14.07
N VAL A 49 -0.20 -8.06 13.83
CA VAL A 49 -0.06 -9.39 13.24
C VAL A 49 0.06 -10.42 14.35
N HIS A 50 -0.86 -11.37 14.36
CA HIS A 50 -0.80 -12.52 15.26
C HIS A 50 0.00 -13.64 14.59
N TRP A 51 1.23 -13.89 15.06
CA TRP A 51 2.09 -14.94 14.53
C TRP A 51 2.34 -16.01 15.59
N ARG A 52 1.74 -17.19 15.38
CA ARG A 52 1.74 -18.30 16.36
C ARG A 52 1.22 -17.83 17.72
N ASN A 53 2.13 -17.59 18.67
CA ASN A 53 1.86 -17.11 20.04
C ASN A 53 2.44 -15.72 20.34
N LYS A 54 2.92 -15.00 19.31
CA LYS A 54 3.48 -13.66 19.44
C LYS A 54 2.59 -12.65 18.73
N ILE A 55 2.43 -11.49 19.35
CA ILE A 55 1.81 -10.33 18.72
C ILE A 55 2.96 -9.48 18.19
N LEU A 56 3.00 -9.30 16.87
CA LEU A 56 3.92 -8.41 16.18
C LEU A 56 3.17 -7.16 15.77
N ILE A 57 3.84 -6.02 15.88
CA ILE A 57 3.31 -4.74 15.44
C ILE A 57 4.17 -4.29 14.27
N GLU A 58 3.56 -4.17 13.10
CA GLU A 58 4.23 -3.68 11.91
C GLU A 58 3.77 -2.26 11.59
N TYR A 59 4.73 -1.43 11.19
CA TYR A 59 4.54 -0.02 10.86
C TYR A 59 4.88 0.22 9.40
N TYR A 60 3.98 0.91 8.70
CA TYR A 60 4.10 1.20 7.29
C TYR A 60 4.03 2.71 7.04
N HIS A 61 5.09 3.25 6.44
CA HIS A 61 5.19 4.68 6.12
C HIS A 61 4.74 5.01 4.69
N GLU A 62 4.79 4.02 3.79
CA GLU A 62 4.49 4.21 2.36
C GLU A 62 3.02 3.96 2.02
N ILE A 63 2.24 3.42 2.96
CA ILE A 63 0.83 3.08 2.73
C ILE A 63 -0.05 4.34 2.87
N PRO A 64 -0.98 4.58 1.92
CA PRO A 64 -1.91 5.70 2.02
C PRO A 64 -2.81 5.62 3.25
N ARG A 65 -3.12 6.77 3.85
CA ARG A 65 -3.85 6.86 5.13
C ARG A 65 -5.38 6.93 4.99
N TYR A 66 -5.87 7.22 3.80
CA TYR A 66 -7.28 7.49 3.57
C TYR A 66 -8.14 6.22 3.68
N GLY A 67 -9.35 6.34 4.21
CA GLY A 67 -10.34 5.25 4.25
C GLY A 67 -10.06 4.14 5.27
N LYS A 68 -9.03 4.29 6.11
CA LYS A 68 -8.65 3.33 7.15
C LYS A 68 -9.20 3.71 8.51
N LYS A 69 -9.31 2.74 9.42
CA LYS A 69 -9.73 2.99 10.80
C LYS A 69 -8.66 3.79 11.55
N SER A 70 -9.07 4.83 12.26
CA SER A 70 -8.20 5.63 13.11
C SER A 70 -8.06 5.00 14.50
N VAL A 71 -6.88 4.46 14.82
CA VAL A 71 -6.57 3.86 16.13
C VAL A 71 -5.17 4.26 16.55
N ILE A 72 -5.01 4.73 17.79
CA ILE A 72 -3.72 5.12 18.37
C ILE A 72 -2.76 3.94 18.35
N CYS A 73 -1.54 4.14 17.84
CA CYS A 73 -0.54 3.09 17.79
C CYS A 73 0.03 2.79 19.19
N PRO A 74 0.57 1.57 19.39
CA PRO A 74 1.21 1.18 20.64
C PRO A 74 2.29 2.15 21.12
N GLU A 75 3.14 2.67 20.21
CA GLU A 75 4.17 3.65 20.60
C GLU A 75 3.58 4.97 21.12
N CYS A 76 2.53 5.49 20.49
CA CYS A 76 1.85 6.68 20.98
C CYS A 76 1.10 6.41 22.30
N SER A 77 0.60 5.19 22.48
CA SER A 77 -0.06 4.77 23.71
C SER A 77 0.94 4.68 24.87
N GLU A 78 2.13 4.15 24.66
CA GLU A 78 3.17 4.04 25.70
C GLU A 78 3.70 5.40 26.12
N LYS A 79 3.90 6.34 25.18
CA LYS A 79 4.30 7.72 25.50
C LYS A 79 3.29 8.43 26.41
N ALA A 80 2.00 8.27 26.13
CA ALA A 80 0.95 8.90 26.94
C ALA A 80 0.94 8.40 28.41
N ILE A 81 1.38 7.16 28.65
CA ILE A 81 1.44 6.59 30.01
C ILE A 81 2.67 7.14 30.76
N SER A 82 3.79 7.35 30.06
CA SER A 82 5.02 7.89 30.67
C SER A 82 4.91 9.35 31.13
N GLU A 83 3.98 10.13 30.56
CA GLU A 83 3.76 11.53 30.95
C GLU A 83 2.84 11.68 32.19
N THR A 84 2.17 10.61 32.62
CA THR A 84 1.25 10.63 33.78
C THR A 84 1.88 10.21 35.11
N GLU A 85 3.18 9.86 35.14
CA GLU A 85 3.89 9.45 36.36
C GLU A 85 4.77 10.54 36.99
N TYR A 86 4.58 11.82 36.64
CA TYR A 86 5.26 12.96 37.29
C TYR A 86 4.30 13.91 38.01
#